data_AF-A0A0T6B2Q7-F1
#
_entry.id   AF-A0A0T6B2Q7-F1
#
_cell.length_a   1.000
_cell.length_b   1.000
_cell.length_c   1.000
_cell.angle_alpha   90.00
_cell.angle_beta   90.00
_cell.angle_gamma   90.00
#
_symmetry.space_group_name_H-M   'P 1'
#
loop_
_entity.id
_entity.type
_entity.pdbx_description
1 polymer ?
#
loop_
_entity_poly.entity_id
_entity_poly.type
_entity_poly.pdbx_seq_one_letter_code
_entity_poly.pdbx_strand_id
1 'polypeptide(L)'
;MIQLQCSYLVRETLSNLATMSNECTDPIDLFRTEAYHDDIQVQLRAVKKLPTLAVALDVDRTRHELIPTLENFLDVIYYNNDEVLMVLSEQLGKFVPFIGGVEYAFILLPMLEKLAATDDTCTREKAVESLQHVASLMSG
;
A
#
# COMPACT_ATOMS: atom_id res chain seq x y z
N MET A 1 6.30 8.92 28.16
CA MET A 1 7.45 7.99 28.22
C MET A 1 7.17 6.62 27.60
N ILE A 2 5.92 6.11 27.63
CA ILE A 2 5.58 4.77 27.11
C ILE A 2 5.44 4.74 25.56
N GLN A 3 5.04 5.84 24.91
CA GLN A 3 4.93 5.92 23.45
C GLN A 3 6.28 5.81 22.70
N LEU A 4 7.40 6.20 23.32
CA LEU A 4 8.72 6.07 22.68
C LEU A 4 9.27 4.65 22.72
N GLN A 5 8.80 3.80 23.63
CA GLN A 5 9.27 2.42 23.75
C GLN A 5 8.61 1.48 22.73
N CYS A 6 7.36 1.74 22.32
CA CYS A 6 6.71 0.95 21.26
C CYS A 6 7.36 1.19 19.88
N SER A 7 7.70 2.43 19.53
CA SER A 7 8.38 2.72 18.27
C SER A 7 9.83 2.20 18.25
N TYR A 8 10.52 2.19 19.40
CA TYR A 8 11.87 1.64 19.51
C TYR A 8 11.89 0.12 19.38
N LEU A 9 10.95 -0.60 20.01
CA LEU A 9 10.89 -2.06 19.94
C LEU A 9 10.52 -2.56 18.54
N VAL A 10 9.63 -1.84 17.82
CA VAL A 10 9.32 -2.11 16.41
C VAL A 10 10.53 -1.83 15.52
N ARG A 11 11.26 -0.73 15.74
CA ARG A 11 12.48 -0.42 14.99
C ARG A 11 13.61 -1.42 15.24
N GLU A 12 13.77 -1.90 16.47
CA GLU A 12 14.80 -2.87 16.84
C GLU A 12 14.49 -4.27 16.29
N THR A 13 13.21 -4.67 16.29
CA THR A 13 12.78 -5.91 15.62
C THR A 13 12.90 -5.85 14.10
N LEU A 14 12.60 -4.70 13.48
CA LEU A 14 12.81 -4.47 12.05
C LEU A 14 14.30 -4.41 11.66
N SER A 15 15.15 -3.83 12.51
CA SER A 15 16.61 -3.78 12.30
C SER A 15 17.26 -5.16 12.44
N ASN A 16 16.75 -6.00 13.35
CA ASN A 16 17.24 -7.37 13.53
C ASN A 16 16.81 -8.32 12.40
N LEU A 17 15.70 -8.01 11.69
CA LEU A 17 15.32 -8.73 10.47
C LEU A 17 16.28 -8.45 9.31
N ALA A 18 16.88 -7.25 9.26
CA ALA A 18 17.73 -6.81 8.15
C ALA A 18 19.15 -7.41 8.15
N THR A 19 19.56 -8.18 9.16
CA THR A 19 20.96 -8.64 9.28
C THR A 19 21.21 -10.13 9.01
N MET A 20 20.22 -10.92 8.60
CA MET A 20 20.44 -12.31 8.22
C MET A 20 19.60 -12.69 6.99
N SER A 21 20.21 -12.67 5.80
CA SER A 21 20.17 -13.81 4.84
C SER A 21 20.56 -13.44 3.41
N ASN A 22 21.27 -14.38 2.79
CA ASN A 22 21.47 -14.50 1.36
C ASN A 22 20.44 -15.54 0.85
N GLU A 23 19.15 -15.34 1.17
CA GLU A 23 18.03 -16.25 0.88
C GLU A 23 16.87 -15.49 0.20
N CYS A 24 16.03 -16.23 -0.54
CA CYS A 24 14.86 -15.74 -1.26
C CYS A 24 13.89 -15.01 -0.30
N THR A 25 14.10 -13.71 -0.10
CA THR A 25 13.20 -12.87 0.71
C THR A 25 11.84 -12.82 0.06
N ASP A 26 10.78 -13.07 0.85
CA ASP A 26 9.42 -12.98 0.36
C ASP A 26 9.15 -11.57 -0.21
N PRO A 27 8.49 -11.44 -1.37
CA PRO A 27 8.28 -10.14 -1.99
C PRO A 27 7.51 -9.13 -1.11
N ILE A 28 6.63 -9.61 -0.22
CA ILE A 28 5.87 -8.75 0.70
C ILE A 28 6.77 -8.23 1.81
N ASP A 29 7.69 -9.06 2.32
CA ASP A 29 8.63 -8.62 3.35
C ASP A 29 9.58 -7.57 2.79
N LEU A 30 10.05 -7.75 1.55
CA LEU A 30 10.82 -6.71 0.86
C LEU A 30 10.03 -5.41 0.72
N PHE A 31 8.75 -5.50 0.31
CA PHE A 31 7.88 -4.32 0.22
C PHE A 31 7.72 -3.64 1.58
N ARG A 32 7.49 -4.38 2.66
CA ARG A 32 7.38 -3.81 4.01
C ARG A 32 8.65 -3.07 4.41
N THR A 33 9.83 -3.66 4.15
CA THR A 33 11.10 -3.00 4.43
C THR A 33 11.25 -1.68 3.69
N GLU A 34 10.88 -1.62 2.39
CA GLU A 34 10.94 -0.37 1.63
C GLU A 34 9.83 0.63 2.04
N ALA A 35 8.60 0.16 2.26
CA ALA A 35 7.43 1.00 2.53
C ALA A 35 7.47 1.67 3.91
N TYR A 36 7.99 0.99 4.94
CA TYR A 36 8.11 1.54 6.29
C TYR A 36 9.43 2.29 6.54
N HIS A 37 10.19 2.58 5.48
CA HIS A 37 11.45 3.32 5.57
C HIS A 37 11.21 4.80 5.94
N ASP A 38 12.10 5.43 6.71
CA ASP A 38 11.94 6.83 7.13
C ASP A 38 12.12 7.85 5.97
N ASP A 39 12.65 7.40 4.83
CA ASP A 39 12.86 8.23 3.62
C ASP A 39 11.66 8.11 2.67
N ILE A 40 10.93 9.21 2.50
CA ILE A 40 9.76 9.30 1.60
C ILE A 40 10.07 8.87 0.16
N GLN A 41 11.28 9.08 -0.35
CA GLN A 41 11.65 8.67 -1.70
C GLN A 41 11.73 7.14 -1.83
N VAL A 42 12.09 6.44 -0.76
CA VAL A 42 12.07 4.98 -0.70
C VAL A 42 10.63 4.49 -0.63
N GLN A 43 9.79 5.11 0.19
CA GLN A 43 8.36 4.78 0.29
C GLN A 43 7.65 4.95 -1.06
N LEU A 44 7.85 6.09 -1.73
CA LEU A 44 7.29 6.37 -3.06
C LEU A 44 7.74 5.35 -4.08
N ARG A 45 9.01 4.93 -4.05
CA ARG A 45 9.53 3.90 -4.94
C ARG A 45 8.87 2.55 -4.67
N ALA A 46 8.65 2.19 -3.41
CA ALA A 46 7.96 0.96 -3.02
C ALA A 46 6.53 0.95 -3.57
N VAL A 47 5.76 2.02 -3.33
CA VAL A 47 4.37 2.15 -3.80
C VAL A 47 4.28 2.13 -5.33
N LYS A 48 5.18 2.82 -6.03
CA LYS A 48 5.22 2.81 -7.51
C LYS A 48 5.52 1.43 -8.11
N LYS A 49 6.13 0.51 -7.34
CA LYS A 49 6.42 -0.86 -7.76
C LYS A 49 5.29 -1.85 -7.46
N LEU A 50 4.17 -1.42 -6.85
CA LEU A 50 3.06 -2.32 -6.49
C LEU A 50 2.56 -3.20 -7.65
N PRO A 51 2.42 -2.72 -8.89
CA PRO A 51 2.05 -3.58 -10.03
C PRO A 51 3.04 -4.74 -10.24
N THR A 52 4.34 -4.47 -10.16
CA THR A 52 5.39 -5.49 -10.30
C THR A 52 5.32 -6.51 -9.17
N LEU A 53 5.09 -6.03 -7.94
CA LEU A 53 4.93 -6.89 -6.78
C LEU A 53 3.72 -7.82 -6.93
N ALA A 54 2.57 -7.29 -7.34
CA ALA A 54 1.35 -8.07 -7.52
C ALA A 54 1.49 -9.13 -8.62
N VAL A 55 2.21 -8.82 -9.71
CA VAL A 55 2.56 -9.82 -10.73
C VAL A 55 3.42 -10.96 -10.17
N ALA A 56 4.37 -10.64 -9.28
CA ALA A 56 5.22 -11.66 -8.64
C ALA A 56 4.46 -12.52 -7.62
N LEU A 57 3.41 -11.97 -7.00
CA LEU A 57 2.62 -12.64 -5.97
C LEU A 57 1.48 -13.49 -6.53
N ASP A 58 0.96 -13.18 -7.72
CA ASP A 58 -0.32 -13.67 -8.26
C ASP A 58 -1.57 -13.02 -7.63
N VAL A 59 -2.73 -13.27 -8.25
CA VAL A 59 -4.00 -12.65 -7.85
C VAL A 59 -4.51 -13.11 -6.49
N ASP A 60 -4.13 -14.32 -6.04
CA ASP A 60 -4.62 -14.87 -4.79
C ASP A 60 -3.86 -14.30 -3.60
N ARG A 61 -2.52 -14.32 -3.67
CA ARG A 61 -1.69 -13.67 -2.64
C ARG A 61 -1.86 -12.16 -2.64
N THR A 62 -2.11 -11.55 -3.81
CA THR A 62 -2.40 -10.12 -3.86
C THR A 62 -3.62 -9.77 -3.00
N ARG A 63 -4.73 -10.52 -3.12
CA ARG A 63 -5.94 -10.27 -2.33
C ARG A 63 -5.77 -10.59 -0.83
N HIS A 64 -5.14 -11.72 -0.51
CA HIS A 64 -5.12 -12.23 0.86
C HIS A 64 -3.92 -11.76 1.69
N GLU A 65 -2.86 -11.26 1.05
CA GLU A 65 -1.64 -10.82 1.74
C GLU A 65 -1.26 -9.37 1.41
N LEU A 66 -1.22 -9.00 0.11
CA LEU A 66 -0.77 -7.65 -0.28
C LEU A 66 -1.81 -6.59 0.10
N ILE A 67 -3.09 -6.79 -0.21
CA ILE A 67 -4.16 -5.84 0.14
C ILE A 67 -4.18 -5.56 1.66
N PRO A 68 -4.23 -6.57 2.56
CA PRO A 68 -4.15 -6.30 4.00
C PRO A 68 -2.85 -5.60 4.42
N THR A 69 -1.74 -5.88 3.74
CA THR A 69 -0.47 -5.17 4.00
C THR A 69 -0.57 -3.69 3.62
N LEU A 70 -1.25 -3.37 2.51
CA LEU A 70 -1.50 -1.99 2.08
C LEU A 70 -2.46 -1.26 3.01
N GLU A 71 -3.49 -1.92 3.53
CA GLU A 71 -4.40 -1.33 4.52
C GLU A 71 -3.65 -0.95 5.80
N ASN A 72 -2.84 -1.87 6.33
CA ASN A 72 -2.00 -1.60 7.49
C ASN A 72 -0.96 -0.50 7.23
N PHE A 73 -0.41 -0.45 6.01
CA PHE A 73 0.52 0.60 5.60
C PHE A 73 -0.18 1.97 5.57
N LEU A 74 -1.35 2.04 4.91
CA LEU A 74 -2.18 3.24 4.82
C LEU A 74 -2.49 3.81 6.21
N ASP A 75 -2.87 2.98 7.17
CA ASP A 75 -3.15 3.40 8.55
C ASP A 75 -1.97 4.12 9.22
N VAL A 76 -0.75 3.65 8.97
CA VAL A 76 0.47 4.22 9.56
C VAL A 76 0.84 5.55 8.90
N ILE A 77 0.65 5.68 7.59
CA ILE A 77 1.08 6.89 6.85
C ILE A 77 -0.01 7.95 6.69
N TYR A 78 -1.27 7.64 7.02
CA TYR A 78 -2.47 8.44 6.73
C TYR A 78 -2.38 9.92 7.11
N TYR A 79 -1.69 10.27 8.20
CA TYR A 79 -1.61 11.64 8.70
C TYR A 79 -0.29 12.37 8.39
N ASN A 80 0.67 11.68 7.78
CA ASN A 80 2.06 12.17 7.74
C ASN A 80 2.68 12.18 6.34
N ASN A 81 2.11 11.50 5.34
CA ASN A 81 2.76 11.34 4.04
C ASN A 81 1.81 11.53 2.85
N ASP A 82 1.24 12.72 2.70
CA ASP A 82 0.27 13.05 1.64
C ASP A 82 0.75 12.68 0.22
N GLU A 83 2.04 12.91 -0.09
CA GLU A 83 2.59 12.55 -1.41
C GLU A 83 2.52 11.03 -1.67
N VAL A 84 2.77 10.22 -0.64
CA VAL A 84 2.70 8.76 -0.74
C VAL A 84 1.25 8.30 -0.85
N LEU A 85 0.32 8.94 -0.12
CA LEU A 85 -1.12 8.68 -0.22
C LEU A 85 -1.67 8.97 -1.60
N MET A 86 -1.26 10.09 -2.21
CA MET A 86 -1.66 10.46 -3.57
C MET A 86 -1.18 9.41 -4.59
N VAL A 87 0.08 8.98 -4.50
CA VAL A 87 0.62 7.95 -5.41
C VAL A 87 -0.06 6.60 -5.16
N LEU A 88 -0.31 6.22 -3.91
CA LEU A 88 -1.05 5.00 -3.57
C LEU A 88 -2.46 5.03 -4.16
N SER A 89 -3.16 6.16 -4.05
CA SER A 89 -4.48 6.37 -4.66
C SER A 89 -4.47 6.10 -6.16
N GLU A 90 -3.46 6.60 -6.87
CA GLU A 90 -3.31 6.36 -8.31
C GLU A 90 -3.04 4.88 -8.63
N GLN A 91 -2.19 4.22 -7.85
CA GLN A 91 -1.90 2.79 -8.06
C GLN A 91 -3.13 1.91 -7.84
N LEU A 92 -3.90 2.19 -6.79
CA LEU A 92 -5.13 1.45 -6.47
C LEU A 92 -6.17 1.53 -7.59
N GLY A 93 -6.29 2.68 -8.27
CA GLY A 93 -7.18 2.83 -9.43
C GLY A 93 -6.87 1.84 -10.56
N LYS A 94 -5.59 1.49 -10.75
CA LYS A 94 -5.13 0.57 -11.81
C LYS A 94 -5.03 -0.88 -11.33
N PHE A 95 -5.49 -1.19 -10.11
CA PHE A 95 -5.15 -2.45 -9.44
C PHE A 95 -6.10 -3.62 -9.73
N VAL A 96 -7.26 -3.34 -10.34
CA VAL A 96 -8.30 -4.34 -10.65
C VAL A 96 -7.77 -5.59 -11.39
N PRO A 97 -6.90 -5.49 -12.42
CA PRO A 97 -6.34 -6.67 -13.08
C PRO A 97 -5.49 -7.56 -12.16
N PHE A 98 -4.83 -6.97 -11.15
CA PHE A 98 -3.92 -7.68 -10.25
C PHE A 98 -4.62 -8.42 -9.12
N ILE A 99 -5.91 -8.14 -8.88
CA ILE A 99 -6.73 -8.83 -7.87
C ILE A 99 -7.68 -9.86 -8.48
N GLY A 100 -7.53 -10.19 -9.77
CA GLY A 100 -8.38 -11.17 -10.45
C GLY A 100 -9.57 -10.57 -11.21
N GLY A 101 -9.54 -9.27 -11.49
CA GLY A 101 -10.55 -8.60 -12.32
C GLY A 101 -11.70 -7.97 -11.53
N VAL A 102 -12.73 -7.58 -12.27
CA VAL A 102 -13.86 -6.78 -11.76
C VAL A 102 -14.64 -7.46 -10.65
N GLU A 103 -14.70 -8.80 -10.64
CA GLU A 103 -15.36 -9.59 -9.60
C GLU A 103 -14.82 -9.30 -8.20
N TYR A 104 -13.55 -8.88 -8.10
CA TYR A 104 -12.88 -8.57 -6.85
C TYR A 104 -12.65 -7.07 -6.63
N ALA A 105 -13.10 -6.21 -7.54
CA ALA A 105 -12.89 -4.76 -7.47
C ALA A 105 -13.38 -4.12 -6.16
N PHE A 106 -14.43 -4.69 -5.55
CA PHE A 106 -15.00 -4.21 -4.29
C PHE A 106 -13.99 -4.18 -3.13
N ILE A 107 -12.94 -5.00 -3.18
CA ILE A 107 -11.89 -5.07 -2.15
C ILE A 107 -11.08 -3.76 -2.08
N LEU A 108 -10.99 -3.00 -3.17
CA LEU A 108 -10.23 -1.75 -3.22
C LEU A 108 -11.02 -0.55 -2.68
N LEU A 109 -12.36 -0.67 -2.63
CA LEU A 109 -13.24 0.45 -2.29
C LEU A 109 -12.99 1.01 -0.88
N PRO A 110 -12.79 0.20 0.18
CA PRO A 110 -12.54 0.73 1.53
C PRO A 110 -11.27 1.59 1.61
N MET A 111 -10.18 1.16 0.97
CA MET A 111 -8.94 1.94 0.94
C MET A 111 -9.13 3.23 0.15
N LEU A 112 -9.77 3.16 -1.02
CA LEU A 112 -10.02 4.35 -1.84
C LEU A 112 -11.01 5.32 -1.19
N GLU A 113 -12.02 4.84 -0.49
CA GLU A 113 -12.94 5.66 0.33
C GLU A 113 -12.18 6.40 1.42
N LYS A 114 -11.31 5.68 2.14
CA LYS A 114 -10.45 6.28 3.17
C LYS A 114 -9.53 7.35 2.59
N LEU A 115 -8.90 7.09 1.44
CA LEU A 115 -8.06 8.07 0.74
C LEU A 115 -8.87 9.27 0.21
N ALA A 116 -10.13 9.07 -0.19
CA ALA A 116 -11.01 10.16 -0.60
C ALA A 116 -11.49 11.04 0.57
N ALA A 117 -11.30 10.59 1.82
CA ALA A 117 -11.66 11.30 3.04
C ALA A 117 -10.48 12.04 3.70
N THR A 118 -9.30 12.08 3.06
CA THR A 118 -8.12 12.79 3.59
C THR A 118 -8.30 14.30 3.62
N ASP A 119 -7.55 15.02 4.46
CA ASP A 119 -7.58 16.50 4.49
C ASP A 119 -6.85 17.13 3.29
N ASP A 120 -5.90 16.41 2.68
CA ASP A 120 -5.19 16.86 1.48
C ASP A 120 -6.07 16.78 0.22
N THR A 121 -6.20 17.92 -0.48
CA THR A 121 -7.04 18.04 -1.67
C THR A 121 -6.51 17.23 -2.86
N CYS A 122 -5.19 17.21 -3.06
CA CYS A 122 -4.58 16.50 -4.19
C CYS A 122 -4.81 14.98 -4.08
N THR A 123 -4.65 14.44 -2.87
CA THR A 123 -4.93 13.03 -2.55
C THR A 123 -6.41 12.72 -2.74
N ARG A 124 -7.33 13.54 -2.22
CA ARG A 124 -8.78 13.33 -2.42
C ARG A 124 -9.16 13.31 -3.88
N GLU A 125 -8.72 14.28 -4.68
CA GLU A 125 -9.01 14.34 -6.11
C GLU A 125 -8.52 13.09 -6.84
N LYS A 126 -7.31 12.62 -6.51
CA LYS A 126 -6.74 11.41 -7.08
C LYS A 126 -7.52 10.15 -6.67
N ALA A 127 -7.91 10.04 -5.41
CA ALA A 127 -8.71 8.92 -4.91
C ALA A 127 -10.09 8.87 -5.59
N VAL A 128 -10.73 10.02 -5.79
CA VAL A 128 -12.02 10.11 -6.52
C VAL A 128 -11.87 9.71 -7.98
N GLU A 129 -10.81 10.14 -8.67
CA GLU A 129 -10.52 9.70 -10.04
C GLU A 129 -10.35 8.17 -10.11
N SER A 130 -9.60 7.60 -9.17
CA SER A 130 -9.43 6.15 -9.06
C SER A 130 -10.75 5.42 -8.76
N LEU A 131 -11.58 5.94 -7.85
CA LEU A 131 -12.91 5.40 -7.57
C LEU A 131 -13.81 5.41 -8.80
N GLN A 132 -13.83 6.52 -9.54
CA GLN A 132 -14.61 6.64 -10.78
C GLN A 132 -14.15 5.62 -11.83
N HIS A 133 -12.84 5.43 -11.96
CA HIS A 133 -12.29 4.42 -12.86
C HIS A 133 -12.73 3.01 -12.46
N VAL A 134 -12.55 2.63 -11.20
CA VAL A 134 -12.97 1.32 -10.68
C VAL A 134 -14.48 1.12 -10.85
N ALA A 135 -15.30 2.11 -10.51
CA ALA A 135 -16.74 2.07 -10.67
C ALA A 135 -17.16 1.90 -12.15
N SER A 136 -16.47 2.56 -13.08
CA SER A 136 -16.74 2.41 -14.51
C SER A 136 -16.50 0.98 -15.01
N LEU A 137 -15.53 0.27 -14.42
CA LEU A 137 -15.25 -1.14 -14.74
C LEU A 137 -16.33 -2.08 -14.19
N MET A 138 -16.92 -1.73 -13.05
CA MET A 138 -17.98 -2.51 -12.39
C MET A 138 -19.36 -2.34 -13.03
N SER A 139 -19.58 -1.24 -13.76
CA SER A 139 -20.86 -0.95 -14.41
C SER A 139 -21.06 -1.59 -15.80
N GLY A 140 -20.06 -2.31 -16.31
CA GLY A 140 -20.12 -3.01 -17.60
C GLY A 140 -20.55 -4.46 -17.46
#